data_AF-A0AA44J8Q2-F1
#
_entry.id   AF-A0AA44J8Q2-F1
#
_cell.length_a   1.000
_cell.length_b   1.000
_cell.length_c   1.000
_cell.angle_alpha   90.00
_cell.angle_beta   90.00
_cell.angle_gamma   90.00
#
_symmetry.space_group_name_H-M   'P 1'
#
loop_
_entity.id
_entity.type
_entity.pdbx_description
1 polymer ?
#
loop_
_entity_poly.entity_id
_entity_poly.type
_entity_poly.pdbx_seq_one_letter_code
_entity_poly.pdbx_strand_id
1 'polypeptide(L)'
;MESEDVAVSKEVELRPVVGLTRGLPPADLENLTVDAIRTHRRLVEKADELFQALPESYRSGELTGGPQHLCYIEACIEMHAQMSAVSTLISILGYIPKVTVN
;
A
#
# COMPACT_ATOMS: atom_id res chain seq x y z
N MET A 1 -33.15 -8.36 -18.30
CA MET A 1 -31.87 -7.67 -18.09
C MET A 1 -31.32 -8.20 -16.78
N GLU A 2 -30.62 -9.33 -16.87
CA GLU A 2 -29.88 -9.87 -15.73
C GLU A 2 -28.73 -8.92 -15.48
N SER A 3 -28.72 -8.28 -14.30
CA SER A 3 -27.56 -7.52 -13.86
C SER A 3 -26.46 -8.55 -13.61
N GLU A 4 -25.50 -8.60 -14.50
CA GLU A 4 -24.19 -9.18 -14.23
C GLU A 4 -23.54 -8.31 -13.16
N ASP A 5 -23.90 -8.59 -11.90
CA ASP A 5 -23.09 -8.23 -10.75
C ASP A 5 -21.82 -9.06 -10.90
N VAL A 6 -20.88 -8.54 -11.68
CA VAL A 6 -19.50 -8.99 -11.68
C VAL A 6 -18.99 -8.63 -10.29
N ALA A 7 -19.28 -9.52 -9.35
CA ALA A 7 -18.51 -9.66 -8.13
C ALA A 7 -17.09 -9.96 -8.60
N VAL A 8 -16.34 -8.89 -8.90
CA VAL A 8 -14.89 -8.91 -8.91
C VAL A 8 -14.57 -9.36 -7.50
N SER A 9 -14.39 -10.65 -7.33
CA SER A 9 -13.79 -11.25 -6.15
C SER A 9 -12.38 -10.71 -6.13
N LYS A 10 -12.25 -9.48 -5.61
CA LYS A 10 -11.00 -8.76 -5.43
C LYS A 10 -10.15 -9.68 -4.59
N GLU A 11 -9.14 -10.26 -5.22
CA GLU A 11 -8.30 -11.27 -4.62
C GLU A 11 -7.69 -10.65 -3.36
N VAL A 12 -8.10 -11.13 -2.19
CA VAL A 12 -7.65 -10.57 -0.93
C VAL A 12 -6.19 -10.99 -0.74
N GLU A 13 -5.28 -10.06 -1.02
CA GLU A 13 -3.83 -10.27 -0.97
C GLU A 13 -3.38 -10.74 0.42
N LEU A 14 -3.93 -10.16 1.50
CA LEU A 14 -3.60 -10.51 2.88
C LEU A 14 -4.78 -11.15 3.61
N ARG A 15 -5.04 -12.43 3.32
CA ARG A 15 -6.12 -13.22 3.97
C ARG A 15 -6.19 -13.09 5.51
N PRO A 16 -5.07 -13.03 6.28
CA PRO A 16 -5.14 -12.86 7.73
C PRO A 16 -5.85 -11.57 8.19
N VAL A 17 -5.78 -10.48 7.40
CA VAL A 17 -6.41 -9.20 7.75
C VAL A 17 -7.92 -9.34 7.84
N VAL A 18 -8.54 -10.18 7.01
CA VAL A 18 -9.99 -10.47 7.07
C VAL A 18 -10.40 -11.01 8.44
N GLY A 19 -9.59 -11.91 9.01
CA GLY A 19 -9.83 -12.47 10.33
C GLY A 19 -9.62 -11.43 11.44
N LEU A 20 -8.56 -10.62 11.33
CA LEU A 20 -8.21 -9.59 12.31
C LEU A 20 -9.24 -8.46 12.40
N THR A 21 -9.87 -8.10 11.29
CA THR A 21 -10.86 -7.01 11.26
C THR A 21 -12.31 -7.50 11.41
N ARG A 22 -12.53 -8.81 11.56
CA ARG A 22 -13.87 -9.38 11.64
C ARG A 22 -14.60 -8.89 12.89
N GLY A 23 -15.77 -8.29 12.71
CA GLY A 23 -16.62 -7.81 13.81
C GLY A 23 -16.23 -6.43 14.35
N LEU A 24 -15.24 -5.76 13.75
CA LEU A 24 -14.97 -4.36 14.08
C LEU A 24 -16.17 -3.47 13.71
N PRO A 25 -16.45 -2.41 14.48
CA PRO A 25 -17.35 -1.35 14.07
C PRO A 25 -16.91 -0.78 12.71
N PRO A 26 -17.86 -0.46 11.79
CA PRO A 26 -17.50 0.07 10.46
C PRO A 26 -16.63 1.33 10.52
N ALA A 27 -16.88 2.22 11.48
CA ALA A 27 -16.09 3.43 11.67
C ALA A 27 -14.63 3.14 12.06
N ASP A 28 -14.37 2.09 12.85
CA ASP A 28 -13.02 1.71 13.25
C ASP A 28 -12.25 1.11 12.07
N LEU A 29 -12.92 0.29 11.24
CA LEU A 29 -12.33 -0.22 10.00
C LEU A 29 -12.01 0.91 9.01
N GLU A 30 -12.91 1.88 8.88
CA GLU A 30 -12.68 3.05 8.03
C GLU A 30 -11.47 3.86 8.53
N ASN A 31 -11.37 4.13 9.83
CA ASN A 31 -10.22 4.82 10.43
C ASN A 31 -8.90 4.08 10.20
N LEU A 32 -8.86 2.76 10.40
CA LEU A 32 -7.69 1.93 10.10
C LEU A 32 -7.30 2.02 8.62
N THR A 33 -8.28 2.04 7.73
CA THR A 33 -8.05 2.16 6.28
C THR A 33 -7.48 3.53 5.92
N VAL A 34 -8.01 4.62 6.52
CA VAL A 34 -7.50 5.98 6.34
C VAL A 34 -6.04 6.09 6.79
N ASP A 35 -5.71 5.56 7.97
CA ASP A 35 -4.35 5.62 8.49
C ASP A 35 -3.38 4.72 7.72
N ALA A 36 -3.85 3.58 7.21
CA ALA A 36 -3.06 2.73 6.31
C ALA A 36 -2.74 3.46 4.99
N ILE A 37 -3.70 4.20 4.42
CA ILE A 37 -3.48 5.03 3.21
C ILE A 37 -2.47 6.15 3.49
N ARG A 38 -2.58 6.85 4.63
CA ARG A 38 -1.61 7.88 5.03
C ARG A 38 -0.21 7.29 5.19
N THR A 39 -0.12 6.12 5.83
CA THR A 39 1.15 5.41 6.00
C THR A 39 1.75 5.03 4.65
N HIS A 40 0.94 4.51 3.73
CA HIS A 40 1.41 4.19 2.38
C HIS A 40 1.94 5.42 1.65
N ARG A 41 1.25 6.57 1.70
CA ARG A 41 1.73 7.84 1.10
C ARG A 41 3.10 8.26 1.64
N ARG A 42 3.28 8.20 2.97
CA ARG A 42 4.59 8.47 3.60
C ARG A 42 5.69 7.52 3.14
N LEU A 43 5.36 6.24 2.92
CA LEU A 43 6.33 5.25 2.43
C LEU A 43 6.70 5.49 0.96
N VAL A 44 5.72 5.92 0.13
CA VAL A 44 5.97 6.35 -1.25
C VAL A 44 6.92 7.55 -1.27
N GLU A 45 6.65 8.57 -0.46
CA GLU A 45 7.52 9.76 -0.34
C GLU A 45 8.95 9.38 0.07
N LYS A 46 9.11 8.54 1.11
CA LYS A 46 10.42 8.03 1.54
C LYS A 46 11.15 7.27 0.42
N ALA A 47 10.45 6.41 -0.31
CA ALA A 47 11.05 5.63 -1.39
C ALA A 47 11.48 6.54 -2.56
N ASP A 48 10.68 7.55 -2.91
CA ASP A 48 11.03 8.53 -3.94
C ASP A 48 12.23 9.38 -3.51
N GLU A 49 12.26 9.89 -2.28
CA GLU A 49 13.41 10.63 -1.74
C GLU A 49 14.71 9.81 -1.83
N LEU A 50 14.65 8.53 -1.46
CA LEU A 50 15.80 7.62 -1.57
C LEU A 50 16.20 7.39 -3.03
N PHE A 51 15.24 7.25 -3.95
CA PHE A 51 15.51 7.12 -5.37
C PHE A 51 16.18 8.38 -5.93
N GLN A 52 15.67 9.57 -5.61
CA GLN A 52 16.24 10.85 -6.06
C GLN A 52 17.65 11.09 -5.52
N ALA A 53 17.98 10.53 -4.35
CA ALA A 53 19.31 10.59 -3.75
C ALA A 53 20.32 9.60 -4.37
N LEU A 54 19.87 8.61 -5.18
CA LEU A 54 20.77 7.69 -5.86
C LEU A 54 21.58 8.40 -6.95
N PRO A 55 22.85 8.01 -7.18
CA PRO A 55 23.60 8.47 -8.35
C PRO A 55 22.90 8.06 -9.65
N GLU A 56 23.12 8.83 -10.72
CA GLU A 56 22.46 8.61 -12.01
C GLU A 56 22.71 7.20 -12.58
N SER A 57 23.92 6.67 -12.41
CA SER A 57 24.28 5.30 -12.83
C SER A 57 23.43 4.22 -12.14
N TYR A 58 22.93 4.47 -10.93
CA TYR A 58 22.00 3.55 -10.26
C TYR A 58 20.57 3.75 -10.74
N ARG A 59 20.13 5.01 -10.93
CA ARG A 59 18.78 5.31 -11.45
C ARG A 59 18.57 4.82 -12.88
N SER A 60 19.61 4.85 -13.71
CA SER A 60 19.60 4.33 -15.08
C SER A 60 19.74 2.81 -15.15
N GLY A 61 20.06 2.15 -14.04
CA GLY A 61 20.28 0.71 -13.96
C GLY A 61 21.65 0.23 -14.44
N GLU A 62 22.60 1.14 -14.70
CA GLU A 62 23.98 0.80 -15.06
C GLU A 62 24.74 0.12 -13.90
N LEU A 63 24.52 0.59 -12.67
CA LEU A 63 25.08 0.02 -11.44
C LEU A 63 24.00 -0.54 -10.52
N THR A 64 24.35 -1.59 -9.77
CA THR A 64 23.48 -2.24 -8.79
C THR A 64 24.26 -2.61 -7.52
N GLY A 65 23.54 -3.02 -6.47
CA GLY A 65 24.12 -3.34 -5.16
C GLY A 65 24.66 -2.14 -4.36
N GLY A 66 25.26 -2.44 -3.21
CA GLY A 66 25.80 -1.43 -2.28
C GLY A 66 24.75 -0.87 -1.30
N PRO A 67 25.19 -0.31 -0.15
CA PRO A 67 24.28 0.02 0.96
C PRO A 67 23.18 1.02 0.59
N GLN A 68 23.49 2.04 -0.21
CA GLN A 68 22.52 3.07 -0.60
C GLN A 68 21.40 2.51 -1.49
N HIS A 69 21.77 1.69 -2.48
CA HIS A 69 20.80 1.05 -3.37
C HIS A 69 19.96 0.01 -2.64
N LEU A 70 20.56 -0.77 -1.74
CA LEU A 70 19.82 -1.71 -0.90
C LEU A 70 18.82 -0.99 0.03
N CYS A 71 19.18 0.17 0.59
CA CYS A 71 18.27 0.96 1.41
C CYS A 71 17.05 1.47 0.61
N TYR A 72 17.25 1.92 -0.63
CA TYR A 72 16.15 2.25 -1.54
C TYR A 72 15.25 1.03 -1.82
N ILE A 73 15.85 -0.13 -2.12
CA ILE A 73 15.09 -1.37 -2.36
C ILE A 73 14.27 -1.78 -1.13
N GLU A 74 14.85 -1.72 0.07
CA GLU A 74 14.14 -2.02 1.32
C GLU A 74 12.94 -1.07 1.53
N ALA A 75 13.10 0.21 1.24
CA ALA A 75 12.00 1.17 1.30
C ALA A 75 10.89 0.85 0.28
N CYS A 76 11.24 0.44 -0.94
CA CYS A 76 10.27 -0.02 -1.95
C CYS A 76 9.54 -1.29 -1.51
N ILE A 77 10.25 -2.26 -0.90
CA ILE A 77 9.64 -3.47 -0.34
C ILE A 77 8.64 -3.11 0.76
N GLU A 78 9.02 -2.22 1.68
CA GLU A 78 8.14 -1.74 2.75
C GLU A 78 6.87 -1.06 2.18
N MET A 79 7.05 -0.18 1.19
CA MET A 79 5.96 0.50 0.49
C MET A 79 4.99 -0.48 -0.19
N HIS A 80 5.51 -1.47 -0.92
CA HIS A 80 4.69 -2.47 -1.62
C HIS A 80 3.98 -3.42 -0.65
N ALA A 81 4.66 -3.88 0.41
CA ALA A 81 4.04 -4.69 1.45
C ALA A 81 2.87 -3.94 2.12
N GLN A 82 3.05 -2.64 2.40
CA GLN A 82 1.96 -1.81 2.93
C GLN A 82 0.83 -1.61 1.92
N MET A 83 1.12 -1.54 0.62
CA MET A 83 0.09 -1.41 -0.41
C MET A 83 -0.84 -2.63 -0.44
N SER A 84 -0.30 -3.84 -0.24
CA SER A 84 -1.12 -5.06 -0.12
C SER A 84 -2.08 -5.01 1.09
N ALA A 85 -1.65 -4.40 2.19
CA ALA A 85 -2.53 -4.15 3.34
C ALA A 85 -3.62 -3.13 3.03
N VAL A 86 -3.27 -2.01 2.37
CA VAL A 86 -4.24 -0.99 1.92
C VAL A 86 -5.28 -1.59 0.96
N SER A 87 -4.83 -2.34 -0.05
CA SER A 87 -5.67 -3.04 -1.03
C SER A 87 -6.65 -3.99 -0.34
N THR A 88 -6.16 -4.76 0.64
CA THR A 88 -6.98 -5.68 1.44
C THR A 88 -8.02 -4.93 2.29
N LEU A 89 -7.61 -3.89 3.02
CA LEU A 89 -8.52 -3.10 3.87
C LEU A 89 -9.63 -2.43 3.05
N ILE A 90 -9.29 -1.84 1.89
CA ILE A 90 -10.26 -1.28 0.95
C ILE A 90 -11.23 -2.34 0.45
N SER A 91 -10.74 -3.55 0.17
CA SER A 91 -11.58 -4.66 -0.29
C SER A 91 -12.57 -5.12 0.79
N ILE A 92 -12.16 -5.12 2.07
CA ILE A 92 -13.03 -5.44 3.20
C ILE A 92 -14.03 -4.31 3.46
N LEU A 93 -13.59 -3.04 3.39
CA LEU A 93 -14.42 -1.86 3.61
C LEU A 93 -15.47 -1.67 2.49
N GLY A 94 -15.14 -2.09 1.27
CA GLY A 94 -16.02 -2.02 0.09
C GLY A 94 -15.95 -0.70 -0.69
N TYR A 95 -15.20 0.29 -0.20
CA TYR A 95 -14.96 1.57 -0.87
C TYR A 95 -13.62 2.18 -0.44
N ILE A 96 -13.16 3.20 -1.16
CA ILE A 96 -11.96 3.97 -0.78
C ILE A 96 -12.41 5.17 0.05
N PRO A 97 -12.02 5.27 1.33
CA PRO A 97 -12.44 6.37 2.18
C PRO A 97 -11.76 7.68 1.75
N LYS A 98 -12.42 8.81 2.02
CA LYS A 98 -11.86 10.11 1.71
C LYS A 98 -10.74 10.44 2.71
N VAL A 99 -9.52 10.54 2.22
CA VAL A 99 -8.36 10.95 3.01
C VAL A 99 -8.04 12.41 2.71
N THR A 100 -8.25 13.31 3.67
CA THR A 100 -7.74 14.67 3.57
C THR A 100 -6.22 14.66 3.63
N VAL A 101 -5.60 15.31 2.65
CA VAL A 101 -4.19 15.72 2.74
C VAL A 101 -4.14 16.85 3.78
N ASN A 102 -3.40 16.64 4.86
CA ASN A 102 -3.04 17.72 5.78
C ASN A 102 -1.82 18.44 5.20
#